data_AF-A0A5D3KE26-F1
#
_entry.id   AF-A0A5D3KE26-F1
#
_cell.length_a   1.000
_cell.length_b   1.000
_cell.length_c   1.000
_cell.angle_alpha   90.00
_cell.angle_beta   90.00
_cell.angle_gamma   90.00
#
_symmetry.space_group_name_H-M   'P 1'
#
loop_
_entity.id
_entity.type
_entity.pdbx_description
1 polymer ?
#
loop_
_entity_poly.entity_id
_entity_poly.type
_entity_poly.pdbx_seq_one_letter_code
_entity_poly.pdbx_strand_id
1 'polypeptide(L)' 'MRRQIIAVRSRHSENLRVTYLLNRLLIKIAYLTEPESPTHAEQLREAFTRTMTDVETITREDRTAPPGKAN' A
#
# COMPACT_ATOMS: atom_id res chain seq x y z
N MET A 1 -8.95 2.09 7.75
CA MET A 1 -7.69 2.17 6.98
C MET A 1 -6.61 1.22 7.50
N ARG A 2 -6.09 1.39 8.74
CA ARG A 2 -4.97 0.56 9.26
C ARG A 2 -5.17 -0.96 9.14
N ARG A 3 -6.36 -1.48 9.51
CA ARG A 3 -6.69 -2.91 9.38
C ARG A 3 -6.64 -3.41 7.92
N GLN A 4 -7.12 -2.62 6.96
CA GLN A 4 -7.08 -2.97 5.54
C GLN A 4 -5.63 -3.01 5.02
N ILE A 5 -4.80 -2.04 5.40
CA ILE A 5 -3.38 -2.03 5.02
C ILE A 5 -2.66 -3.29 5.52
N ILE A 6 -2.93 -3.69 6.77
CA ILE A 6 -2.36 -4.92 7.35
C ILE A 6 -2.82 -6.16 6.57
N ALA A 7 -4.11 -6.24 6.23
CA ALA A 7 -4.64 -7.37 5.46
C ALA A 7 -4.00 -7.48 4.07
N VAL A 8 -3.87 -6.37 3.35
CA VAL A 8 -3.23 -6.33 2.02
C VAL A 8 -1.75 -6.69 2.13
N ARG A 9 -1.04 -6.16 3.14
CA ARG A 9 0.36 -6.50 3.40
C ARG A 9 0.52 -8.00 3.67
N SER A 10 -0.38 -8.60 4.46
CA SER A 10 -0.35 -10.03 4.74
C SER A 10 -0.58 -10.88 3.49
N ARG A 11 -1.42 -10.42 2.56
CA ARG A 11 -1.70 -11.11 1.30
C ARG A 11 -0.52 -11.05 0.33
N HIS A 12 0.27 -9.98 0.38
CA HIS A 12 1.39 -9.73 -0.53
C HIS A 12 2.73 -9.70 0.20
N SER A 13 2.89 -10.52 1.25
CA SER A 13 4.05 -10.48 2.14
C SER A 13 5.39 -10.74 1.43
N GLU A 14 5.36 -11.51 0.35
CA GLU A 14 6.54 -11.83 -0.46
C GLU A 14 6.87 -10.76 -1.50
N ASN A 15 5.93 -9.85 -1.78
CA ASN A 15 6.13 -8.76 -2.71
C ASN A 15 6.77 -7.56 -2.01
N LEU A 16 8.09 -7.44 -2.14
CA LEU A 16 8.89 -6.39 -1.50
C LEU A 16 8.45 -4.97 -1.90
N ARG A 17 7.98 -4.78 -3.15
CA ARG A 17 7.49 -3.47 -3.61
C ARG A 17 6.17 -3.10 -2.94
N VAL A 18 5.21 -4.04 -2.89
CA VAL A 18 3.93 -3.83 -2.22
C VAL A 18 4.11 -3.61 -0.72
N THR A 19 4.95 -4.42 -0.07
CA THR A 19 5.22 -4.26 1.37
C THR A 19 5.89 -2.94 1.70
N TYR A 20 6.83 -2.46 0.88
CA TYR A 20 7.44 -1.13 1.03
C TYR A 20 6.41 0.00 0.97
N LEU A 21 5.53 0.00 -0.04
CA LEU A 21 4.49 1.03 -0.18
C LEU A 21 3.53 1.06 1.00
N LEU A 22 3.07 -0.11 1.45
CA LEU A 22 2.16 -0.23 2.58
C LEU A 22 2.82 0.17 3.91
N ASN A 23 4.10 -0.16 4.11
CA ASN A 23 4.85 0.27 5.28
C ASN A 23 5.04 1.79 5.31
N ARG A 24 5.36 2.41 4.17
CA ARG A 24 5.47 3.88 4.07
C ARG A 24 4.14 4.57 4.41
N LEU A 25 3.02 4.02 3.97
CA LEU A 25 1.70 4.53 4.32
C LEU A 25 1.38 4.32 5.81
N LEU A 26 1.72 3.16 6.38
CA LEU A 26 1.58 2.90 7.82
C LEU A 26 2.38 3.88 8.67
N ILE A 27 3.61 4.20 8.28
CA ILE A 27 4.45 5.18 8.98
C ILE A 27 3.78 6.56 8.93
N LYS A 28 3.31 6.99 7.75
CA LYS A 28 2.58 8.26 7.63
C LYS A 28 1.35 8.29 8.55
N ILE A 29 0.53 7.24 8.54
CA ILE A 29 -0.67 7.17 9.38
C ILE A 29 -0.32 7.04 10.88
N ALA A 30 0.76 6.36 11.24
CA ALA A 30 1.15 6.14 12.64
C ALA A 30 1.83 7.37 13.26
N TYR A 31 2.56 8.16 12.48
CA TYR A 31 3.11 9.45 12.92
C TYR A 31 2.06 10.54 13.03
N LEU A 32 0.93 10.37 12.34
CA LEU A 32 -0.19 11.28 12.35
C LEU A 32 -1.24 10.70 13.31
N THR A 33 -1.01 10.91 14.62
CA THR A 33 -2.06 10.93 15.65
C THR A 33 -3.31 11.61 15.11
N GLU A 34 -4.50 11.16 15.55
CA GLU A 34 -5.83 11.55 15.06
C GLU A 34 -5.86 12.83 14.22
N PRO A 35 -6.41 12.78 12.98
CA PRO A 35 -6.29 13.88 12.04
C PRO A 35 -6.72 15.21 12.70
N GLU A 36 -5.72 16.07 12.93
CA GLU A 36 -5.87 17.35 13.63
C GLU A 36 -6.84 18.31 12.91
N SER A 37 -7.17 18.02 11.64
CA SER A 37 -8.14 18.76 10.86
C SER A 37 -8.86 17.88 9.83
N PRO A 38 -10.05 18.30 9.34
CA PRO A 38 -10.73 17.66 8.22
C PRO A 38 -9.87 17.57 6.95
N THR A 39 -9.10 18.62 6.64
CA THR A 39 -8.16 18.64 5.50
C THR A 39 -7.09 17.57 5.64
N HIS A 40 -6.58 17.37 6.86
CA HIS A 40 -5.61 16.33 7.13
C HIS A 40 -6.21 14.92 6.98
N ALA A 41 -7.46 14.71 7.44
CA ALA A 41 -8.18 13.46 7.21
C ALA A 41 -8.39 13.16 5.71
N GLU A 42 -8.64 14.19 4.91
CA GLU A 42 -8.79 14.09 3.47
C GLU A 42 -7.47 13.73 2.78
N GLN A 43 -6.37 14.40 3.12
CA GLN A 43 -5.03 14.05 2.62
C GLN A 43 -4.63 12.61 2.94
N LEU A 44 -4.99 12.11 4.14
CA LEU A 44 -4.76 10.72 4.52
C LEU A 44 -5.58 9.75 3.66
N ARG A 45 -6.84 10.10 3.35
CA ARG A 45 -7.70 9.30 2.46
C ARG A 45 -7.17 9.29 1.03
N GLU A 46 -6.76 10.43 0.49
CA GLU A 46 -6.16 10.52 -0.85
C GLU A 46 -4.87 9.70 -0.94
N ALA A 47 -3.98 9.84 0.05
CA ALA A 47 -2.75 9.06 0.13
C ALA A 47 -3.05 7.55 0.20
N PHE A 48 -4.09 7.15 0.94
CA PHE A 48 -4.54 5.77 0.99
C PHE A 48 -5.03 5.29 -0.38
N THR A 49 -5.95 6.01 -1.03
CA THR A 49 -6.49 5.65 -2.35
C THR A 49 -5.39 5.52 -3.38
N ARG A 50 -4.48 6.49 -3.46
CA ARG A 50 -3.33 6.43 -4.39
C ARG A 50 -2.45 5.22 -4.16
N THR A 51 -2.12 4.92 -2.89
CA THR A 51 -1.30 3.75 -2.54
C THR A 51 -1.98 2.45 -2.94
N MET A 52 -3.30 2.35 -2.77
CA MET A 52 -4.05 1.15 -3.18
C MET A 52 -4.05 0.96 -4.71
N THR A 53 -4.19 2.04 -5.49
CA THR A 53 -4.05 2.00 -6.94
C THR A 53 -2.66 1.55 -7.38
N ASP A 54 -1.60 2.03 -6.72
CA ASP A 54 -0.23 1.62 -7.01
C ASP A 54 -0.01 0.13 -6.71
N VAL A 55 -0.58 -0.37 -5.59
CA VAL A 55 -0.54 -1.80 -5.24
C VAL A 55 -1.28 -2.66 -6.27
N GLU A 56 -2.46 -2.23 -6.71
CA GLU A 56 -3.19 -2.93 -7.78
C GLU A 56 -2.40 -2.96 -9.09
N THR A 57 -1.70 -1.89 -9.42
CA THR A 57 -0.87 -1.81 -10.62
C THR A 57 0.30 -2.80 -10.54
N ILE A 58 1.07 -2.77 -9.45
CA ILE A 58 2.21 -3.70 -9.23
C ILE A 58 1.74 -5.16 -9.23
N THR A 59 0.63 -5.46 -8.56
CA THR A 59 0.13 -6.84 -8.50
C THR A 59 -0.41 -7.33 -9.83
N ARG A 60 -0.93 -6.45 -10.69
CA ARG A 60 -1.26 -6.78 -12.09
C ARG A 60 -0.01 -7.01 -12.91
N GLU A 61 0.98 -6.13 -12.81
CA GLU A 61 2.26 -6.25 -13.52
C GLU A 61 2.98 -7.57 -13.18
N ASP A 62 3.09 -7.91 -11.89
CA ASP A 62 3.71 -9.15 -11.44
C ASP A 62 2.96 -10.41 -11.92
N ARG A 63 1.63 -10.31 -12.11
CA ARG A 63 0.83 -11.40 -12.68
C ARG A 63 1.00 -11.54 -14.19
N THR A 64 1.30 -10.45 -14.88
CA THR A 64 1.52 -10.42 -16.34
C THR A 64 2.97 -10.68 -16.75
N ALA A 65 3.91 -10.64 -15.79
CA ALA A 65 5.28 -11.09 -16.04
C ALA A 65 5.22 -12.57 -16.46
N PRO A 66 5.70 -12.94 -17.67
CA PRO A 66 5.78 -14.35 -18.05
C PRO A 66 6.67 -15.06 -17.02
N PRO A 67 6.38 -16.33 -16.67
CA PRO A 67 7.29 -17.13 -15.86
C PRO A 67 8.60 -17.24 -16.65
N GLY A 68 9.55 -16.39 -16.33
CA GLY A 68 10.83 -16.32 -17.00
C GLY A 68 11.54 -17.66 -16.82
N LYS A 69 11.99 -18.21 -17.95
CA LYS A 69 12.95 -19.31 -18.06
C LYS A 69 13.83 -19.41 -16.81
N ALA A 70 13.66 -20.53 -16.10
CA ALA A 70 14.72 -21.04 -15.25
C ALA A 70 15.96 -21.23 -16.15
N ASN A 71 17.05 -20.53 -15.81
CA ASN A 71 18.39 -20.88 -16.25
C ASN A 71 18.96 -21.89 -15.27
#